data_AF-A0A0C9TP14-F1
#
_entry.id   AF-A0A0C9TP14-F1
#
_cell.length_a   1.000
_cell.length_b   1.000
_cell.length_c   1.000
_cell.angle_alpha   90.00
_cell.angle_beta   90.00
_cell.angle_gamma   90.00
#
_symmetry.space_group_name_H-M   'P 1'
#
loop_
_entity.id
_entity.type
_entity.pdbx_description
1 polymer ?
#
loop_
_entity_poly.entity_id
_entity_poly.type
_entity_poly.pdbx_seq_one_letter_code
_entity_poly.pdbx_strand_id
1 'polypeptide(L)'
;LIILPLIWGGVTFPWNSPIVLAPLCSGVLVIFLFCCWEWKGANLPIVPMHIFKHATVTGVYIAMFINGFIYYSSLYYLPQLFQVALGYSPIRSGMFLLPVLIGQMFASWVTVCNHLCCFQFCR
;
A
#
# COMPACT_ATOMS: atom_id res chain seq x y z
N LEU A 1 5.09 -3.21 10.49
CA LEU A 1 4.87 -3.68 11.88
C LEU A 1 3.91 -4.88 11.93
N ILE A 2 2.82 -4.90 11.16
CA ILE A 2 1.81 -5.97 11.21
C ILE A 2 2.18 -7.22 10.39
N ILE A 3 2.96 -7.07 9.30
CA ILE A 3 3.30 -8.20 8.40
C ILE A 3 4.28 -9.21 9.03
N LEU A 4 5.23 -8.75 9.85
CA LEU A 4 6.23 -9.62 10.50
C LEU A 4 5.62 -10.68 11.45
N PRO A 5 4.73 -10.31 12.40
CA PRO A 5 4.06 -11.29 13.24
C PRO A 5 3.10 -12.20 12.47
N LEU A 6 2.52 -11.76 11.35
CA LEU A 6 1.64 -12.58 10.52
C LEU A 6 2.38 -13.70 9.76
N ILE A 7 3.64 -13.48 9.40
CA ILE A 7 4.46 -14.48 8.70
C ILE A 7 5.04 -15.51 9.69
N TRP A 8 5.39 -15.09 10.91
CA TRP A 8 5.99 -15.96 11.93
C TRP A 8 4.97 -16.64 12.84
N GLY A 9 3.80 -16.02 13.02
CA GLY A 9 2.69 -16.54 13.79
C GLY A 9 2.17 -17.83 13.17
N GLY A 10 2.44 -18.95 13.82
CA GLY A 10 1.97 -20.28 13.40
C GLY A 10 2.97 -21.13 12.62
N VAL A 11 4.11 -20.59 12.18
CA VAL A 11 5.17 -21.36 11.50
C VAL A 11 6.40 -21.52 12.37
N THR A 12 6.88 -20.44 13.00
CA THR A 12 8.11 -20.44 13.82
C THR A 12 7.85 -20.19 15.30
N PHE A 13 6.81 -19.41 15.63
CA PHE A 13 6.42 -19.15 17.02
C PHE A 13 4.90 -19.33 17.22
N PRO A 14 4.47 -19.84 18.39
CA PRO A 14 3.05 -19.90 18.71
C PRO A 14 2.45 -18.49 18.75
N TRP A 15 1.20 -18.36 18.32
CA TRP A 15 0.44 -17.10 18.29
C TRP A 15 0.38 -16.37 19.64
N ASN A 16 0.58 -17.11 20.73
CA ASN A 16 0.59 -16.59 22.09
C ASN A 16 1.96 -16.01 22.53
N SER A 17 2.96 -16.01 21.64
CA SER A 17 4.28 -15.48 21.96
C SER A 17 4.25 -13.94 22.05
N PRO A 18 4.86 -13.33 23.10
CA PRO A 18 4.91 -11.87 23.26
C PRO A 18 5.57 -11.16 22.07
N ILE A 19 6.45 -11.86 21.36
CA ILE A 19 7.14 -11.37 20.15
C ILE A 19 6.19 -11.18 18.96
N VAL A 20 5.05 -11.89 18.93
CA VAL A 20 4.03 -11.77 17.87
C VAL A 20 2.99 -10.71 18.26
N LEU A 21 2.57 -10.70 19.53
CA LEU A 21 1.58 -9.75 20.05
C LEU A 21 2.11 -8.32 20.15
N ALA A 22 3.37 -8.11 20.56
CA ALA A 22 3.94 -6.76 20.71
C ALA A 22 3.92 -5.91 19.41
N PRO A 23 4.38 -6.41 18.24
CA PRO A 23 4.32 -5.66 16.99
C PRO A 23 2.91 -5.53 16.41
N LEU A 24 2.01 -6.47 16.72
CA LEU A 24 0.59 -6.39 16.32
C LEU A 24 -0.13 -5.27 17.10
N CYS A 25 -0.02 -5.30 18.42
CA CYS A 25 -0.63 -4.31 19.31
C CYS A 25 -0.02 -2.92 19.06
N SER A 26 1.30 -2.80 18.92
CA SER A 26 1.92 -1.50 18.64
C SER A 26 1.49 -0.90 17.31
N GLY A 27 1.30 -1.73 16.27
CA GLY A 27 0.75 -1.28 14.99
C GLY A 27 -0.65 -0.68 15.10
N VAL A 28 -1.55 -1.37 15.80
CA VAL A 28 -2.92 -0.86 16.06
C VAL A 28 -2.89 0.40 16.92
N LEU A 29 -2.05 0.42 17.95
CA LEU A 29 -1.91 1.54 18.87
C LEU A 29 -1.46 2.80 18.13
N VAL A 30 -0.45 2.70 17.26
CA VAL A 30 0.05 3.83 16.47
C VAL A 30 -1.01 4.37 15.51
N ILE A 31 -1.78 3.50 14.84
CA ILE A 31 -2.88 3.94 13.96
C ILE A 31 -3.93 4.70 14.78
N PHE A 32 -4.31 4.16 15.94
CA PHE A 32 -5.31 4.81 16.80
C PHE A 32 -4.81 6.15 17.34
N LEU A 33 -3.55 6.23 17.76
CA LEU A 33 -2.92 7.45 18.26
C LEU A 33 -2.85 8.52 17.16
N PHE A 34 -2.53 8.11 15.93
CA PHE A 34 -2.53 8.99 14.76
C PHE A 34 -3.93 9.53 14.47
N CYS A 35 -4.96 8.67 14.41
CA CYS A 35 -6.34 9.12 14.22
C CYS A 35 -6.82 10.06 15.33
N CYS A 36 -6.50 9.77 16.59
CA CYS A 36 -6.86 10.66 17.70
C CYS A 36 -6.12 11.99 17.65
N TRP A 37 -4.85 11.99 17.23
CA TRP A 37 -4.06 13.20 17.07
C TRP A 37 -4.60 14.09 15.95
N GLU A 38 -4.97 13.50 14.80
CA GLU A 38 -5.62 14.23 13.71
C GLU A 38 -7.01 14.75 14.10
N TRP A 39 -7.76 14.01 14.94
CA TRP A 39 -9.08 14.44 15.38
C TRP A 39 -9.04 15.66 16.30
N LYS A 40 -8.03 15.74 17.18
CA LYS A 40 -8.07 16.65 18.35
C LYS A 40 -6.91 17.65 18.44
N GLY A 41 -5.77 17.40 17.79
CA GLY A 41 -4.51 18.09 18.07
C GLY A 41 -3.96 19.03 16.99
N ALA A 42 -4.44 18.97 15.74
CA ALA A 42 -3.79 19.67 14.63
C ALA A 42 -4.43 21.04 14.31
N ASN A 43 -3.68 22.14 14.49
CA ASN A 43 -4.07 23.49 14.02
C ASN A 43 -4.00 23.63 12.48
N LEU A 44 -3.16 22.84 11.80
CA LEU A 44 -3.19 22.61 10.35
C LEU A 44 -3.43 21.11 10.10
N PRO A 45 -4.69 20.65 9.97
CA PRO A 45 -4.97 19.26 9.71
C PRO A 45 -4.49 18.86 8.31
N ILE A 46 -3.69 17.80 8.22
CA ILE A 46 -3.24 17.20 6.95
C ILE A 46 -4.44 16.60 6.21
N VAL A 47 -5.36 15.98 6.96
CA VAL A 47 -6.64 15.48 6.44
C VAL A 47 -7.78 16.27 7.07
N PRO A 48 -8.27 17.34 6.41
CA PRO A 48 -9.38 18.12 6.93
C PRO A 48 -10.65 17.25 6.90
N MET A 49 -11.16 16.89 8.08
CA MET A 49 -12.26 15.94 8.24
C MET A 49 -13.59 16.37 7.60
N HIS A 50 -13.72 17.64 7.21
CA HIS A 50 -14.88 18.10 6.46
C HIS A 50 -14.98 17.42 5.07
N ILE A 51 -13.87 16.91 4.52
CA ILE A 51 -13.83 16.26 3.21
C ILE A 51 -14.55 14.90 3.22
N PHE A 52 -14.47 14.15 4.33
CA PHE A 52 -15.17 12.86 4.47
C PHE A 52 -16.69 12.99 4.55
N LYS A 53 -17.23 14.21 4.67
CA LYS A 53 -18.67 14.47 4.64
C LYS A 53 -19.27 14.25 3.25
N HIS A 54 -18.46 14.31 2.19
CA HIS A 54 -18.90 14.03 0.84
C HIS A 54 -18.73 12.54 0.50
N ALA A 55 -19.83 11.87 0.20
CA ALA A 55 -19.85 10.44 -0.15
C ALA A 55 -18.92 10.10 -1.32
N THR A 56 -18.78 11.01 -2.30
CA THR A 56 -17.86 10.85 -3.43
C THR A 56 -16.42 10.71 -2.97
N VAL A 57 -15.98 11.53 -2.02
CA VAL A 57 -14.59 11.51 -1.57
C VAL A 57 -14.30 10.28 -0.73
N THR A 58 -15.23 9.90 0.16
CA THR A 58 -15.14 8.65 0.92
C THR A 58 -15.10 7.42 -0.02
N GLY A 59 -15.89 7.43 -1.11
CA GLY A 59 -15.86 6.39 -2.13
C GLY A 59 -14.51 6.28 -2.85
N VAL A 60 -13.88 7.42 -3.20
CA VAL A 60 -12.53 7.44 -3.80
C VAL A 60 -11.49 6.87 -2.83
N TYR A 61 -11.54 7.24 -1.55
CA TYR A 61 -10.60 6.70 -0.55
C TYR A 61 -10.74 5.17 -0.37
N ILE A 62 -11.97 4.66 -0.34
CA ILE A 62 -12.22 3.21 -0.27
C ILE A 62 -11.70 2.51 -1.54
N ALA A 63 -11.97 3.07 -2.72
CA ALA A 63 -11.49 2.51 -3.98
C ALA A 63 -9.96 2.49 -4.04
N MET A 64 -9.29 3.55 -3.58
CA MET A 64 -7.82 3.62 -3.50
C MET A 64 -7.26 2.58 -2.52
N PHE A 65 -7.93 2.37 -1.38
CA PHE A 65 -7.53 1.33 -0.42
C PHE A 65 -7.61 -0.08 -1.03
N ILE A 66 -8.71 -0.40 -1.70
CA ILE A 66 -8.89 -1.69 -2.38
C ILE A 66 -7.87 -1.85 -3.51
N ASN A 67 -7.63 -0.80 -4.30
CA ASN A 67 -6.67 -0.82 -5.39
C ASN A 67 -5.24 -1.09 -4.87
N GLY A 68 -4.85 -0.45 -3.76
CA GLY A 68 -3.58 -0.70 -3.10
C GLY A 68 -3.43 -2.17 -2.67
N PHE A 69 -4.47 -2.76 -2.08
CA PHE A 69 -4.46 -4.17 -1.69
C PHE A 69 -4.26 -5.11 -2.89
N ILE A 70 -5.00 -4.89 -3.98
CA ILE A 70 -4.89 -5.67 -5.22
C ILE A 70 -3.49 -5.51 -5.82
N TYR A 71 -2.96 -4.29 -5.83
CA TYR A 71 -1.65 -3.99 -6.40
C TYR A 71 -0.53 -4.72 -5.66
N TYR A 72 -0.49 -4.64 -4.32
CA TYR A 72 0.48 -5.37 -3.53
C TYR A 72 0.34 -6.88 -3.67
N SER A 73 -0.89 -7.41 -3.67
CA SER A 73 -1.14 -8.84 -3.88
C SER A 73 -0.56 -9.32 -5.21
N SER A 74 -0.82 -8.59 -6.30
CA SER A 74 -0.31 -8.92 -7.63
C SER A 74 1.23 -8.85 -7.72
N LEU A 75 1.83 -7.82 -7.11
CA LEU A 75 3.28 -7.64 -7.08
C LEU A 75 4.02 -8.77 -6.36
N TYR A 76 3.45 -9.32 -5.28
CA TYR A 76 4.06 -10.44 -4.56
C TYR A 76 3.74 -11.80 -5.20
N TYR A 77 2.56 -11.94 -5.82
CA TYR A 77 2.15 -13.20 -6.44
C TYR A 77 3.02 -13.58 -7.63
N LEU A 78 3.37 -12.63 -8.51
CA LEU A 78 4.21 -12.88 -9.68
C LEU A 78 5.57 -13.54 -9.35
N PRO A 79 6.44 -12.93 -8.52
CA PRO A 79 7.75 -13.51 -8.21
C PRO A 79 7.60 -14.81 -7.42
N GLN A 80 6.61 -14.92 -6.53
CA GLN A 80 6.35 -16.14 -5.77
C GLN A 80 5.96 -17.30 -6.69
N LEU A 81 5.14 -17.06 -7.72
CA LEU A 81 4.79 -18.06 -8.71
C LEU A 81 6.03 -18.54 -9.49
N PHE A 82 6.89 -17.62 -9.95
CA PHE A 82 8.10 -17.99 -10.68
C PHE A 82 9.12 -18.74 -9.83
N GLN A 83 9.21 -18.42 -8.54
CA GLN A 83 10.14 -19.05 -7.61
C GLN A 83 9.65 -20.42 -7.13
N VAL A 84 8.35 -20.54 -6.79
CA VAL A 84 7.78 -21.76 -6.21
C VAL A 84 7.31 -22.75 -7.27
N ALA A 85 6.62 -22.29 -8.32
CA ALA A 85 6.03 -23.18 -9.32
C ALA A 85 6.98 -23.51 -10.48
N LEU A 86 7.84 -22.58 -10.90
CA LEU A 86 8.78 -22.79 -12.02
C LEU A 86 10.23 -23.07 -11.60
N GLY A 87 10.56 -22.93 -10.31
CA GLY A 87 11.90 -23.26 -9.78
C GLY A 87 13.03 -22.39 -10.34
N TYR A 88 12.72 -21.22 -10.93
CA TYR A 88 13.73 -20.35 -11.50
C TYR A 88 14.52 -19.60 -10.43
N SER A 89 15.79 -19.28 -10.74
CA SER A 89 16.62 -18.50 -9.82
C SER A 89 16.00 -17.11 -9.55
N PRO A 90 16.19 -16.54 -8.34
CA PRO A 90 15.62 -15.24 -7.97
C PRO A 90 15.93 -14.13 -8.98
N ILE A 91 17.13 -14.18 -9.58
CA ILE A 91 17.62 -13.23 -10.58
C ILE A 91 16.74 -13.24 -11.84
N ARG A 92 16.32 -14.41 -12.33
CA ARG A 92 15.43 -14.51 -13.49
C ARG A 92 14.03 -14.01 -13.17
N SER A 93 13.50 -14.32 -11.99
CA SER A 93 12.19 -13.80 -11.56
C SER A 93 12.17 -12.27 -11.46
N GLY A 94 13.27 -11.65 -11.03
CA GLY A 94 13.42 -10.20 -11.00
C GLY A 94 13.45 -9.57 -12.39
N MET A 95 14.05 -10.22 -13.39
CA MET A 95 14.03 -9.71 -14.77
C MET A 95 12.62 -9.65 -15.35
N PHE A 96 11.73 -10.59 -15.00
CA PHE A 96 10.33 -10.55 -15.43
C PHE A 96 9.51 -9.45 -14.74
N LEU A 97 10.00 -8.87 -13.64
CA LEU A 97 9.40 -7.69 -13.03
C LEU A 97 9.76 -6.39 -13.77
N LEU A 98 10.90 -6.34 -14.48
CA LEU A 98 11.36 -5.13 -15.17
C LEU A 98 10.34 -4.58 -16.18
N PRO A 99 9.72 -5.39 -17.06
CA PRO A 99 8.68 -4.92 -17.98
C PRO A 99 7.48 -4.30 -17.26
N VAL A 100 7.08 -4.86 -16.12
CA VAL A 100 5.96 -4.33 -15.31
C VAL A 100 6.31 -2.93 -14.81
N LEU A 101 7.51 -2.76 -14.24
CA LEU A 101 7.97 -1.47 -13.73
C LEU A 101 8.12 -0.42 -14.85
N ILE A 102 8.68 -0.81 -15.99
CA ILE A 102 8.82 0.09 -17.15
C ILE A 102 7.43 0.51 -17.68
N GLY A 103 6.49 -0.42 -17.77
CA GLY A 103 5.11 -0.11 -18.16
C GLY A 103 4.45 0.89 -17.21
N GLN A 104 4.66 0.74 -15.90
CA GLN A 104 4.13 1.67 -14.90
C GLN A 104 4.79 3.06 -14.96
N MET A 105 6.10 3.12 -15.20
CA MET A 105 6.80 4.37 -15.43
C MET A 105 6.23 5.10 -16.65
N PHE A 106 6.07 4.41 -17.77
CA PHE A 106 5.50 4.99 -18.98
C PHE A 106 4.06 5.49 -18.78
N ALA A 107 3.21 4.70 -18.13
CA ALA A 107 1.84 5.12 -17.84
C ALA A 107 1.79 6.41 -17.00
N SER A 108 2.62 6.50 -15.96
CA SER A 108 2.71 7.69 -15.10
C SER A 108 3.19 8.92 -15.87
N TRP A 109 4.20 8.74 -16.72
CA TRP A 109 4.71 9.80 -17.59
C TRP A 109 3.62 10.34 -18.53
N VAL A 110 2.84 9.45 -19.16
CA VAL A 110 1.75 9.85 -20.06
C VAL A 110 0.67 10.64 -19.31
N THR A 111 0.25 10.18 -18.14
CA THR A 111 -0.76 10.88 -17.33
C THR A 111 -0.30 12.28 -16.92
N VAL A 112 0.96 12.42 -16.48
CA VAL A 112 1.54 13.72 -16.09
C VAL A 112 1.64 14.65 -17.30
N CYS A 113 2.10 14.16 -18.45
CA CYS A 113 2.21 14.95 -19.66
C CYS A 113 0.83 15.44 -20.14
N ASN A 114 -0.19 14.59 -20.06
CA ASN A 114 -1.56 14.97 -20.40
C ASN A 114 -2.12 16.03 -19.43
N HIS A 115 -1.84 15.92 -18.13
CA HIS A 115 -2.26 16.90 -17.14
C HIS A 115 -1.53 18.25 -17.28
N LEU A 116 -0.24 18.25 -17.62
CA LEU A 116 0.54 19.45 -17.93
C LEU A 116 0.04 20.12 -19.22
N CYS A 117 -0.25 19.32 -20.25
CA CYS A 117 -0.79 19.82 -21.52
C CYS A 117 -2.18 20.45 -21.32
N CYS A 118 -3.04 19.83 -20.51
CA CYS A 118 -4.33 20.38 -20.13
C CYS A 118 -4.18 21.71 -19.37
N PHE A 119 -3.23 21.81 -18.45
CA PHE A 119 -2.94 23.06 -17.73
C PHE A 119 -2.38 24.17 -18.63
N GLN A 120 -1.54 23.83 -19.63
CA GLN A 120 -1.01 24.80 -20.58
C GLN A 120 -2.05 25.28 -21.59
N PHE A 121 -3.05 24.46 -21.93
CA PHE A 121 -4.12 24.83 -22.87
C PHE A 121 -5.28 25.59 -22.20
N CYS A 122 -5.40 25.48 -20.87
CA CYS A 122 -6.42 26.16 -20.07
C CYS A 122 -5.98 27.54 -19.56
N ARG A 123 -4.76 28.00 -19.90
CA ARG A 123 -4.24 29.34 -19.62
C ARG A 123 -4.14 30.15 -20.90
#